data_AF-A0A2E8Y862-F1
#
_entry.id   AF-A0A2E8Y862-F1
#
_cell.length_a   1.000
_cell.length_b   1.000
_cell.length_c   1.000
_cell.angle_alpha   90.00
_cell.angle_beta   90.00
_cell.angle_gamma   90.00
#
_symmetry.space_group_name_H-M   'P 1'
#
loop_
_entity.id
_entity.type
_entity.pdbx_description
1 polymer ?
#
loop_
_entity_poly.entity_id
_entity_poly.type
_entity_poly.pdbx_seq_one_letter_code
_entity_poly.pdbx_strand_id
1 'polypeptide(L)'
;MQNTRLITVYGRSFGIAPILGLLGTFKSFNELEQGIKPWVNSTSDLMGDRVTVAPHLIYALARPCHGSEDSCLIFLDALGVDLIEDYIKPAAKRGMAVVLDAQLGRLSPIPIIERMIKAGYLSFPNVHIALDPEFATKPGQSIPGTPWGSLSAELINETQSLLANYVRSAGLSHKKVLIVHQFVDATTNGWSMIPRKQHIKVFPEVEVVFDADGFGSPDAKIHKYNAMTNPTVYPRMQWRGIKLFNQNPYARYFSDKPLMTPQQVFGIEPTTSGHRMQIPPNLLVLS
;
A
#
# COMPACT_ATOMS: atom_id res chain seq x y z
N MET A 1 1.03 -3.32 -14.63
CA MET A 1 -0.37 -2.92 -14.37
C MET A 1 -1.09 -2.33 -15.59
N GLN A 2 -0.63 -2.58 -16.82
CA GLN A 2 -1.35 -2.11 -18.00
C GLN A 2 -2.61 -2.99 -18.22
N ASN A 3 -3.79 -2.35 -18.31
CA ASN A 3 -5.11 -3.00 -18.40
C ASN A 3 -5.42 -3.96 -17.24
N THR A 4 -4.84 -3.71 -16.07
CA THR A 4 -5.13 -4.46 -14.84
C THR A 4 -5.16 -3.50 -13.66
N ARG A 5 -6.21 -3.59 -12.86
CA ARG A 5 -6.36 -2.87 -11.60
C ARG A 5 -6.17 -3.80 -10.42
N LEU A 6 -5.47 -3.29 -9.41
CA LEU A 6 -5.22 -4.01 -8.18
C LEU A 6 -6.17 -3.47 -7.10
N ILE A 7 -7.02 -4.32 -6.53
CA ILE A 7 -7.78 -4.02 -5.33
C ILE A 7 -7.13 -4.77 -4.18
N THR A 8 -6.66 -4.05 -3.18
CA THR A 8 -6.00 -4.66 -2.03
C THR A 8 -6.78 -4.39 -0.75
N VAL A 9 -6.73 -5.31 0.19
CA VAL A 9 -7.43 -5.20 1.48
C VAL A 9 -6.40 -5.11 2.59
N TYR A 10 -6.23 -3.92 3.15
CA TYR A 10 -5.21 -3.61 4.13
C TYR A 10 -5.56 -4.15 5.52
N GLY A 11 -4.56 -4.71 6.20
CA GLY A 11 -4.59 -4.93 7.63
C GLY A 11 -3.70 -6.07 8.11
N ARG A 12 -3.95 -6.53 9.33
CA ARG A 12 -3.11 -7.53 10.00
C ARG A 12 -3.87 -8.81 10.30
N SER A 13 -3.62 -9.83 9.46
CA SER A 13 -4.08 -11.22 9.57
C SER A 13 -5.59 -11.43 9.71
N PHE A 14 -6.13 -12.46 9.06
CA PHE A 14 -7.55 -12.78 9.16
C PHE A 14 -8.00 -13.03 10.62
N GLY A 15 -8.99 -12.28 11.10
CA GLY A 15 -9.64 -12.46 12.38
C GLY A 15 -8.79 -12.16 13.63
N ILE A 16 -7.56 -11.66 13.48
CA ILE A 16 -6.64 -11.46 14.62
C ILE A 16 -6.62 -10.02 15.11
N ALA A 17 -6.43 -9.06 14.20
CA ALA A 17 -6.28 -7.66 14.57
C ALA A 17 -7.20 -6.76 13.73
N PRO A 18 -8.54 -6.84 13.94
CA PRO A 18 -9.50 -6.05 13.18
C PRO A 18 -9.35 -4.54 13.37
N ILE A 19 -8.69 -4.10 14.45
CA ILE A 19 -8.33 -2.69 14.68
C ILE A 19 -7.28 -2.18 13.67
N LEU A 20 -6.46 -3.06 13.10
CA LEU A 20 -5.33 -2.70 12.22
C LEU A 20 -5.70 -2.70 10.73
N GLY A 21 -6.99 -2.69 10.38
CA GLY A 21 -7.47 -2.57 9.00
C GLY A 21 -8.55 -3.60 8.65
N LEU A 22 -9.29 -3.33 7.57
CA LEU A 22 -10.41 -4.13 7.08
C LEU A 22 -10.07 -5.62 6.94
N LEU A 23 -8.86 -5.97 6.54
CA LEU A 23 -8.44 -7.37 6.40
C LEU A 23 -8.65 -8.18 7.68
N GLY A 24 -8.36 -7.57 8.85
CA GLY A 24 -8.48 -8.23 10.15
C GLY A 24 -9.93 -8.49 10.58
N THR A 25 -10.90 -7.89 9.91
CA THR A 25 -12.33 -8.12 10.13
C THR A 25 -12.84 -9.39 9.43
N PHE A 26 -12.16 -9.83 8.38
CA PHE A 26 -12.45 -11.08 7.69
C PHE A 26 -11.75 -12.25 8.38
N LYS A 27 -12.39 -13.42 8.42
CA LYS A 27 -11.83 -14.64 9.03
C LYS A 27 -11.17 -15.57 8.01
N SER A 28 -11.38 -15.34 6.72
CA SER A 28 -10.83 -16.18 5.65
C SER A 28 -10.80 -15.46 4.31
N PHE A 29 -10.10 -16.04 3.33
CA PHE A 29 -10.16 -15.61 1.94
C PHE A 29 -11.59 -15.57 1.38
N ASN A 30 -12.44 -16.54 1.73
CA ASN A 30 -13.81 -16.58 1.22
C ASN A 30 -14.64 -15.39 1.72
N GLU A 31 -14.48 -15.01 3.00
CA GLU A 31 -15.13 -13.83 3.56
C GLU A 31 -14.60 -12.54 2.92
N LEU A 32 -13.29 -12.45 2.69
CA LEU A 32 -12.69 -11.34 1.96
C LEU A 32 -13.30 -11.21 0.57
N GLU A 33 -13.33 -12.30 -0.21
CA GLU A 33 -13.89 -12.34 -1.57
C GLU A 33 -15.33 -11.84 -1.62
N GLN A 34 -16.15 -12.31 -0.68
CA GLN A 34 -17.55 -11.88 -0.57
C GLN A 34 -17.66 -10.41 -0.17
N GLY A 35 -16.86 -9.98 0.81
CA GLY A 35 -16.91 -8.62 1.36
C GLY A 35 -16.52 -7.53 0.35
N ILE A 36 -15.59 -7.83 -0.56
CA ILE A 36 -15.12 -6.85 -1.56
C ILE A 36 -15.74 -7.03 -2.95
N LYS A 37 -16.59 -8.05 -3.15
CA LYS A 37 -17.25 -8.31 -4.44
C LYS A 37 -17.91 -7.08 -5.07
N PRO A 38 -18.60 -6.19 -4.32
CA PRO A 38 -19.16 -4.97 -4.91
C PRO A 38 -18.10 -4.05 -5.52
N TRP A 39 -16.95 -3.91 -4.88
CA TRP A 39 -15.82 -3.12 -5.39
C TRP A 39 -15.19 -3.76 -6.63
N VAL A 40 -15.02 -5.08 -6.63
CA VAL A 40 -14.50 -5.83 -7.78
C VAL A 40 -15.40 -5.66 -9.00
N ASN A 41 -16.70 -5.93 -8.83
CA ASN A 41 -17.68 -5.80 -9.91
C ASN A 41 -17.74 -4.36 -10.45
N SER A 42 -17.90 -3.37 -9.56
CA SER A 42 -18.00 -1.96 -9.99
C SER A 42 -16.73 -1.49 -10.70
N THR A 43 -15.56 -1.94 -10.25
CA THR A 43 -14.29 -1.60 -10.91
C THR A 43 -14.21 -2.22 -12.30
N SER A 44 -14.57 -3.51 -12.43
CA SER A 44 -14.59 -4.20 -13.73
C SER A 44 -15.57 -3.53 -14.70
N ASP A 45 -16.79 -3.20 -14.22
CA ASP A 45 -17.85 -2.62 -15.05
C ASP A 45 -17.51 -1.20 -15.52
N LEU A 46 -16.97 -0.36 -14.63
CA LEU A 46 -16.65 1.04 -14.95
C LEU A 46 -15.41 1.17 -15.84
N MET A 47 -14.46 0.26 -15.68
CA MET A 47 -13.14 0.42 -16.29
C MET A 47 -12.83 -0.55 -17.43
N GLY A 48 -13.56 -1.67 -17.54
CA GLY A 48 -13.29 -2.71 -18.53
C GLY A 48 -11.97 -3.47 -18.31
N ASP A 49 -11.32 -3.26 -17.16
CA ASP A 49 -10.03 -3.84 -16.82
C ASP A 49 -10.16 -5.17 -16.09
N ARG A 50 -9.13 -6.02 -16.21
CA ARG A 50 -8.98 -7.14 -15.30
C ARG A 50 -8.74 -6.63 -13.88
N VAL A 51 -9.48 -7.16 -12.91
CA VAL A 51 -9.25 -6.88 -11.49
C VAL A 51 -8.47 -8.02 -10.85
N THR A 52 -7.37 -7.70 -10.19
CA THR A 52 -6.65 -8.61 -9.30
C THR A 52 -6.90 -8.17 -7.86
N VAL A 53 -7.21 -9.13 -7.00
CA VAL A 53 -7.42 -8.89 -5.57
C VAL A 53 -6.16 -9.30 -4.80
N ALA A 54 -5.85 -8.60 -3.70
CA ALA A 54 -4.80 -9.02 -2.78
C ALA A 54 -5.12 -8.74 -1.30
N PRO A 55 -4.93 -9.68 -0.36
CA PRO A 55 -4.63 -9.29 1.01
C PRO A 55 -3.37 -8.42 1.03
N HIS A 56 -3.49 -7.27 1.68
CA HIS A 56 -2.40 -6.32 1.91
C HIS A 56 -2.04 -6.40 3.38
N LEU A 57 -1.13 -7.32 3.66
CA LEU A 57 -0.76 -7.73 4.99
C LEU A 57 0.27 -6.76 5.55
N ILE A 58 -0.03 -6.15 6.69
CA ILE A 58 0.99 -5.57 7.55
C ILE A 58 1.93 -6.71 7.91
N TYR A 59 3.12 -6.76 7.30
CA TYR A 59 4.14 -7.78 7.54
C TYR A 59 5.07 -7.32 8.65
N ALA A 60 5.64 -6.13 8.49
CA ALA A 60 6.39 -5.43 9.53
C ALA A 60 5.46 -4.41 10.19
N LEU A 61 4.96 -4.76 11.39
CA LEU A 61 4.10 -3.90 12.20
C LEU A 61 4.97 -2.97 13.06
N ALA A 62 4.75 -1.67 12.95
CA ALA A 62 5.36 -0.69 13.83
C ALA A 62 4.71 -0.72 15.22
N ARG A 63 5.53 -0.55 16.24
CA ARG A 63 5.10 -0.48 17.64
C ARG A 63 6.04 0.40 18.45
N PRO A 64 5.62 0.91 19.63
CA PRO A 64 6.47 1.76 20.44
C PRO A 64 7.85 1.15 20.71
N CYS A 65 8.90 1.93 20.52
CA CYS A 65 10.29 1.49 20.63
C CYS A 65 10.71 1.23 22.09
N HIS A 66 11.50 0.18 22.34
CA HIS A 66 12.05 -0.14 23.66
C HIS A 66 13.59 -0.07 23.63
N GLY A 67 14.16 1.05 24.08
CA GLY A 67 15.61 1.28 24.03
C GLY A 67 16.10 1.83 22.70
N SER A 68 17.41 2.07 22.55
CA SER A 68 18.01 2.69 21.36
C SER A 68 18.18 1.72 20.18
N GLU A 69 18.53 0.46 20.46
CA GLU A 69 18.87 -0.56 19.44
C GLU A 69 17.66 -1.25 18.82
N ASP A 70 16.47 -0.91 19.31
CA ASP A 70 15.25 -1.56 18.91
C ASP A 70 14.73 -1.03 17.58
N SER A 71 14.48 -1.93 16.63
CA SER A 71 13.86 -1.66 15.33
C SER A 71 12.45 -1.07 15.42
N CYS A 72 11.76 -1.23 16.55
CA CYS A 72 10.36 -0.84 16.74
C CYS A 72 9.39 -1.64 15.86
N LEU A 73 9.78 -2.84 15.44
CA LEU A 73 9.00 -3.68 14.54
C LEU A 73 8.66 -5.04 15.18
N ILE A 74 7.51 -5.57 14.78
CA ILE A 74 7.12 -6.97 14.95
C ILE A 74 6.83 -7.54 13.56
N PHE A 75 7.65 -8.50 13.12
CA PHE A 75 7.44 -9.21 11.86
C PHE A 75 6.38 -10.30 12.03
N LEU A 76 5.51 -10.48 11.02
CA LEU A 76 4.43 -11.48 11.06
C LEU A 76 4.93 -12.91 11.18
N ASP A 77 5.97 -13.24 10.42
CA ASP A 77 6.61 -14.55 10.44
C ASP A 77 7.31 -14.87 11.78
N ALA A 78 7.80 -13.85 12.48
CA ALA A 78 8.39 -13.99 13.82
C ALA A 78 7.35 -14.36 14.88
N LEU A 79 6.05 -14.23 14.58
CA LEU A 79 4.95 -14.69 15.45
C LEU A 79 4.51 -16.13 15.14
N GLY A 80 5.23 -16.85 14.28
CA GLY A 80 4.92 -18.24 13.92
C GLY A 80 3.90 -18.39 12.79
N VAL A 81 3.54 -17.29 12.10
CA VAL A 81 2.68 -17.35 10.91
C VAL A 81 3.49 -17.82 9.71
N ASP A 82 3.03 -18.89 9.05
CA ASP A 82 3.65 -19.37 7.82
C ASP A 82 3.02 -18.63 6.64
N LEU A 83 3.62 -17.51 6.25
CA LEU A 83 3.10 -16.69 5.15
C LEU A 83 2.95 -17.47 3.83
N ILE A 84 3.77 -18.50 3.60
CA ILE A 84 3.72 -19.28 2.37
C ILE A 84 2.44 -20.12 2.34
N GLU A 85 2.19 -20.88 3.42
CA GLU A 85 1.04 -21.77 3.50
C GLU A 85 -0.27 -21.05 3.85
N ASP A 86 -0.21 -20.00 4.68
CA ASP A 86 -1.40 -19.32 5.18
C ASP A 86 -1.94 -18.26 4.21
N TYR A 87 -1.07 -17.63 3.41
CA TYR A 87 -1.47 -16.52 2.53
C TYR A 87 -1.03 -16.67 1.08
N ILE A 88 0.26 -16.91 0.81
CA ILE A 88 0.82 -16.80 -0.55
C ILE A 88 0.27 -17.90 -1.47
N LYS A 89 0.36 -19.17 -1.07
CA LYS A 89 -0.15 -20.30 -1.87
C LYS A 89 -1.68 -20.29 -1.98
N PRO A 90 -2.46 -20.05 -0.90
CA PRO A 90 -3.92 -19.93 -1.01
C PRO A 90 -4.38 -18.79 -1.92
N ALA A 91 -3.73 -17.62 -1.84
CA ALA A 91 -4.00 -16.50 -2.72
C ALA A 91 -3.70 -16.85 -4.19
N ALA A 92 -2.54 -17.47 -4.46
CA ALA A 92 -2.18 -17.90 -5.81
C ALA A 92 -3.22 -18.83 -6.44
N LYS A 93 -3.74 -19.80 -5.67
CA LYS A 93 -4.82 -20.72 -6.12
C LYS A 93 -6.12 -20.00 -6.50
N ARG A 94 -6.34 -18.79 -5.99
CA ARG A 94 -7.50 -17.92 -6.28
C ARG A 94 -7.23 -16.88 -7.35
N GLY A 95 -6.03 -16.88 -7.95
CA GLY A 95 -5.61 -15.82 -8.86
C GLY A 95 -5.41 -14.47 -8.17
N MET A 96 -5.20 -14.47 -6.85
CA MET A 96 -4.94 -13.30 -6.03
C MET A 96 -3.43 -13.06 -5.84
N ALA A 97 -3.09 -11.79 -5.67
CA ALA A 97 -1.77 -11.37 -5.19
C ALA A 97 -1.75 -11.30 -3.65
N VAL A 98 -0.57 -11.05 -3.08
CA VAL A 98 -0.34 -10.72 -1.67
C VAL A 98 0.60 -9.53 -1.65
N VAL A 99 0.24 -8.49 -0.91
CA VAL A 99 1.14 -7.36 -0.65
C VAL A 99 1.67 -7.49 0.76
N LEU A 100 2.99 -7.45 0.92
CA LEU A 100 3.66 -7.40 2.22
C LEU A 100 4.02 -5.95 2.54
N ASP A 101 3.33 -5.37 3.51
CA ASP A 101 3.49 -3.99 3.94
C ASP A 101 4.52 -3.85 5.07
N ALA A 102 5.29 -2.77 4.99
CA ALA A 102 6.35 -2.45 5.92
C ALA A 102 6.15 -1.06 6.51
N GLN A 103 5.66 -1.01 7.75
CA GLN A 103 5.58 0.19 8.59
C GLN A 103 6.94 0.61 9.17
N LEU A 104 8.03 0.44 8.41
CA LEU A 104 9.45 0.80 8.59
C LEU A 104 10.09 0.85 9.99
N GLY A 105 9.46 1.43 11.02
CA GLY A 105 10.02 1.60 12.35
C GLY A 105 11.33 2.37 12.25
N ARG A 106 12.37 1.94 12.97
CA ARG A 106 13.71 2.52 12.85
C ARG A 106 14.55 1.92 11.71
N LEU A 107 14.03 0.95 10.96
CA LEU A 107 14.77 0.37 9.85
C LEU A 107 14.58 1.20 8.57
N SER A 108 15.59 1.17 7.70
CA SER A 108 15.39 1.50 6.30
C SER A 108 14.62 0.36 5.60
N PRO A 109 14.11 0.58 4.38
CA PRO A 109 13.45 -0.50 3.64
C PRO A 109 14.35 -1.71 3.36
N ILE A 110 15.65 -1.49 3.13
CA ILE A 110 16.59 -2.50 2.62
C ILE A 110 16.63 -3.77 3.51
N PRO A 111 16.90 -3.70 4.83
CA PRO A 111 16.91 -4.91 5.68
C PRO A 111 15.57 -5.66 5.70
N ILE A 112 14.44 -4.95 5.56
CA ILE A 112 13.11 -5.56 5.54
C ILE A 112 12.93 -6.34 4.23
N ILE A 113 13.32 -5.78 3.09
CA ILE A 113 13.24 -6.46 1.80
C ILE A 113 14.20 -7.65 1.74
N GLU A 114 15.43 -7.52 2.24
CA GLU A 114 16.38 -8.63 2.33
C GLU A 114 15.85 -9.77 3.19
N ARG A 115 15.14 -9.47 4.29
CA ARG A 115 14.44 -10.47 5.09
C ARG A 115 13.37 -11.19 4.26
N MET A 116 12.53 -10.48 3.52
CA MET A 116 11.52 -11.09 2.65
C MET A 116 12.12 -11.96 1.54
N ILE A 117 13.27 -11.54 0.97
CA ILE A 117 14.04 -12.33 -0.01
C ILE A 117 14.57 -13.62 0.64
N LYS A 118 15.23 -13.51 1.79
CA LYS A 118 15.82 -14.64 2.52
C LYS A 118 14.76 -15.65 2.95
N ALA A 119 13.57 -15.17 3.34
CA ALA A 119 12.43 -16.02 3.68
C ALA A 119 11.76 -16.66 2.44
N GLY A 120 12.19 -16.31 1.22
CA GLY A 120 11.69 -16.87 -0.03
C GLY A 120 10.36 -16.28 -0.52
N TYR A 121 9.77 -15.33 0.21
CA TYR A 121 8.45 -14.76 -0.12
C TYR A 121 8.46 -14.07 -1.48
N LEU A 122 9.53 -13.34 -1.81
CA LEU A 122 9.59 -12.59 -3.05
C LEU A 122 9.86 -13.46 -4.29
N SER A 123 10.16 -14.75 -4.13
CA SER A 123 10.29 -15.68 -5.26
C SER A 123 8.94 -15.95 -5.94
N PHE A 124 7.83 -15.79 -5.21
CA PHE A 124 6.49 -16.03 -5.72
C PHE A 124 6.02 -14.90 -6.65
N PRO A 125 5.38 -15.24 -7.80
CA PRO A 125 4.91 -14.26 -8.78
C PRO A 125 3.81 -13.34 -8.24
N ASN A 126 3.00 -13.86 -7.34
CA ASN A 126 1.86 -13.17 -6.77
C ASN A 126 2.22 -12.37 -5.51
N VAL A 127 3.50 -12.18 -5.18
CA VAL A 127 3.93 -11.41 -3.99
C VAL A 127 4.53 -10.06 -4.38
N HIS A 128 4.01 -9.01 -3.76
CA HIS A 128 4.37 -7.60 -3.96
C HIS A 128 4.65 -6.91 -2.61
N ILE A 129 5.14 -5.68 -2.66
CA ILE A 129 5.65 -4.96 -1.48
C ILE A 129 4.93 -3.62 -1.34
N ALA A 130 4.66 -3.23 -0.09
CA ALA A 130 4.33 -1.86 0.25
C ALA A 130 5.32 -1.30 1.28
N LEU A 131 5.63 -0.02 1.16
CA LEU A 131 6.39 0.75 2.13
C LEU A 131 5.45 1.80 2.70
N ASP A 132 5.42 1.88 4.03
CA ASP A 132 4.62 2.86 4.76
C ASP A 132 5.53 3.82 5.53
N PRO A 133 5.87 4.98 4.91
CA PRO A 133 6.73 5.97 5.53
C PRO A 133 6.11 6.67 6.73
N GLU A 134 4.79 6.58 6.95
CA GLU A 134 4.13 7.18 8.12
C GLU A 134 4.80 6.73 9.42
N PHE A 135 5.20 5.47 9.47
CA PHE A 135 5.78 4.83 10.64
C PHE A 135 7.31 4.84 10.68
N ALA A 136 7.98 5.50 9.71
CA ALA A 136 9.42 5.67 9.74
C ALA A 136 9.81 6.52 10.97
N THR A 137 10.62 5.93 11.84
CA THR A 137 10.92 6.44 13.18
C THR A 137 12.38 6.87 13.23
N LYS A 138 12.62 8.13 13.60
CA LYS A 138 13.98 8.70 13.66
C LYS A 138 14.69 8.36 14.97
N PRO A 139 16.03 8.44 15.04
CA PRO A 139 16.75 8.41 16.31
C PRO A 139 16.17 9.43 17.30
N GLY A 140 15.95 8.99 18.54
CA GLY A 140 15.32 9.79 19.60
C GLY A 140 13.79 9.77 19.62
N GLN A 141 13.12 9.22 18.59
CA GLN A 141 11.67 9.00 18.60
C GLN A 141 11.34 7.63 19.19
N SER A 142 10.30 7.57 20.03
CA SER A 142 9.84 6.33 20.68
C SER A 142 8.50 5.81 20.16
N ILE A 143 7.71 6.66 19.48
CA ILE A 143 6.38 6.31 18.99
C ILE A 143 6.35 6.49 17.46
N PRO A 144 6.37 5.41 16.66
CA PRO A 144 6.13 5.48 15.23
C PRO A 144 4.83 6.21 14.90
N GLY A 145 4.81 7.02 13.83
CA GLY A 145 3.66 7.84 13.44
C GLY A 145 3.48 9.14 14.24
N THR A 146 4.25 9.37 15.32
CA THR A 146 4.19 10.64 16.09
C THR A 146 5.58 11.24 16.38
N PRO A 147 5.99 12.30 15.66
CA PRO A 147 5.39 12.80 14.43
C PRO A 147 5.51 11.78 13.30
N TRP A 148 4.79 12.00 12.21
CA TRP A 148 4.89 11.15 11.04
C TRP A 148 6.30 11.07 10.46
N GLY A 149 6.64 9.89 9.96
CA GLY A 149 7.88 9.61 9.27
C GLY A 149 7.90 10.09 7.82
N SER A 150 9.05 9.90 7.19
CA SER A 150 9.29 10.26 5.79
C SER A 150 10.27 9.28 5.16
N LEU A 151 10.14 9.03 3.86
CA LEU A 151 11.05 8.18 3.09
C LEU A 151 11.46 8.90 1.82
N SER A 152 12.76 9.16 1.64
CA SER A 152 13.24 9.93 0.49
C SER A 152 13.17 9.15 -0.82
N ALA A 153 13.14 9.88 -1.94
CA ALA A 153 13.22 9.28 -3.27
C ALA A 153 14.48 8.42 -3.47
N GLU A 154 15.60 8.77 -2.81
CA GLU A 154 16.83 7.99 -2.88
C GLU A 154 16.66 6.59 -2.26
N LEU A 155 16.08 6.48 -1.05
CA LEU A 155 15.82 5.19 -0.41
C LEU A 155 14.79 4.35 -1.18
N ILE A 156 13.80 5.00 -1.80
CA ILE A 156 12.85 4.31 -2.69
C ILE A 156 13.60 3.78 -3.93
N ASN A 157 14.49 4.56 -4.54
CA ASN A 157 15.30 4.13 -5.68
C ASN A 157 16.27 3.00 -5.32
N GLU A 158 16.88 3.02 -4.13
CA GLU A 158 17.70 1.92 -3.61
C GLU A 158 16.87 0.65 -3.45
N THR A 159 15.65 0.78 -2.90
CA THR A 159 14.72 -0.35 -2.76
C THR A 159 14.33 -0.93 -4.11
N GLN A 160 14.01 -0.08 -5.10
CA GLN A 160 13.75 -0.51 -6.47
C GLN A 160 14.96 -1.21 -7.09
N SER A 161 16.17 -0.68 -6.88
CA SER A 161 17.41 -1.28 -7.38
C SER A 161 17.65 -2.67 -6.81
N LEU A 162 17.45 -2.85 -5.49
CA LEU A 162 17.52 -4.16 -4.82
C LEU A 162 16.51 -5.15 -5.42
N LEU A 163 15.25 -4.73 -5.56
CA LEU A 163 14.19 -5.57 -6.14
C LEU A 163 14.48 -5.92 -7.60
N ALA A 164 14.95 -4.97 -8.40
CA ALA A 164 15.30 -5.19 -9.81
C ALA A 164 16.48 -6.17 -9.95
N ASN A 165 17.51 -6.01 -9.12
CA ASN A 165 18.63 -6.95 -9.06
C ASN A 165 18.16 -8.36 -8.67
N TYR A 166 17.28 -8.47 -7.67
CA TYR A 166 16.73 -9.75 -7.26
C TYR A 166 15.88 -10.41 -8.36
N VAL A 167 15.00 -9.65 -9.02
CA VAL A 167 14.21 -10.15 -10.17
C VAL A 167 15.12 -10.73 -11.25
N ARG A 168 16.19 -10.01 -11.61
CA ARG A 168 17.17 -10.46 -12.61
C ARG A 168 17.95 -11.69 -12.14
N SER A 169 18.51 -11.66 -10.93
CA SER A 169 19.39 -12.74 -10.45
C SER A 169 18.65 -14.03 -10.13
N ALA A 170 17.39 -13.93 -9.69
CA ALA A 170 16.52 -15.09 -9.45
C ALA A 170 15.78 -15.56 -10.70
N GLY A 171 15.97 -14.90 -11.87
CA GLY A 171 15.34 -15.30 -13.13
C GLY A 171 13.81 -15.18 -13.12
N LEU A 172 13.26 -14.21 -12.37
CA LEU A 172 11.81 -14.05 -12.24
C LEU A 172 11.22 -13.48 -13.54
N SER A 173 10.18 -14.11 -14.06
CA SER A 173 9.50 -13.67 -15.29
C SER A 173 8.50 -12.53 -15.05
N HIS A 174 8.25 -12.16 -13.80
CA HIS A 174 7.28 -11.14 -13.39
C HIS A 174 7.96 -9.95 -12.73
N LYS A 175 7.34 -8.79 -12.92
CA LYS A 175 7.73 -7.55 -12.22
C LYS A 175 7.26 -7.58 -10.78
N LYS A 176 7.91 -6.80 -9.91
CA LYS A 176 7.41 -6.51 -8.57
C LYS A 176 6.66 -5.20 -8.56
N VAL A 177 5.48 -5.19 -7.94
CA VAL A 177 4.81 -3.94 -7.59
C VAL A 177 5.38 -3.45 -6.27
N LEU A 178 5.81 -2.19 -6.24
CA LEU A 178 6.27 -1.48 -5.05
C LEU A 178 5.30 -0.34 -4.77
N ILE A 179 4.44 -0.52 -3.77
CA ILE A 179 3.50 0.49 -3.31
C ILE A 179 4.21 1.38 -2.29
N VAL A 180 4.05 2.70 -2.40
CA VAL A 180 4.59 3.66 -1.44
C VAL A 180 3.44 4.53 -0.96
N HIS A 181 3.08 4.38 0.32
CA HIS A 181 2.03 5.16 0.96
C HIS A 181 2.48 6.61 1.18
N GLN A 182 1.54 7.54 1.03
CA GLN A 182 1.75 8.96 1.32
C GLN A 182 0.43 9.69 1.60
N PHE A 183 0.40 10.53 2.64
CA PHE A 183 -0.77 11.34 2.97
C PHE A 183 -0.62 12.83 2.59
N VAL A 184 0.62 13.31 2.40
CA VAL A 184 0.95 14.69 2.05
C VAL A 184 2.20 14.80 1.18
N ASP A 185 2.22 15.83 0.35
CA ASP A 185 3.42 16.38 -0.26
C ASP A 185 3.49 17.92 -0.13
N ALA A 186 4.58 18.50 -0.61
CA ALA A 186 4.82 19.94 -0.57
C ALA A 186 3.71 20.77 -1.25
N THR A 187 2.98 20.19 -2.21
CA THR A 187 1.87 20.84 -2.91
C THR A 187 0.58 20.87 -2.10
N THR A 188 0.47 20.03 -1.06
CA THR A 188 -0.72 19.93 -0.19
C THR A 188 -0.57 20.63 1.16
N ASN A 189 0.62 20.60 1.78
CA ASN A 189 0.81 21.17 3.12
C ASN A 189 2.21 21.76 3.37
N GLY A 190 3.00 22.02 2.32
CA GLY A 190 4.35 22.59 2.42
C GLY A 190 5.44 21.65 2.96
N TRP A 191 5.09 20.45 3.43
CA TRP A 191 6.03 19.40 3.86
C TRP A 191 5.84 18.14 3.01
N SER A 192 6.90 17.38 2.77
CA SER A 192 6.81 16.18 1.93
C SER A 192 7.19 14.93 2.71
N MET A 193 6.26 13.97 2.78
CA MET A 193 6.57 12.62 3.27
C MET A 193 7.59 11.91 2.37
N ILE A 194 7.58 12.23 1.07
CA ILE A 194 8.53 11.70 0.09
C ILE A 194 9.41 12.85 -0.43
N PRO A 195 10.41 13.30 0.35
CA PRO A 195 11.32 14.35 -0.09
C PRO A 195 11.94 14.03 -1.45
N ARG A 196 11.96 15.04 -2.32
CA ARG A 196 12.50 14.95 -3.68
C ARG A 196 11.84 13.87 -4.55
N LYS A 197 10.54 13.61 -4.37
CA LYS A 197 9.77 12.63 -5.17
C LYS A 197 9.95 12.75 -6.69
N GLN A 198 10.23 13.94 -7.22
CA GLN A 198 10.56 14.13 -8.63
C GLN A 198 11.84 13.38 -9.10
N HIS A 199 12.71 12.97 -8.18
CA HIS A 199 13.94 12.19 -8.47
C HIS A 199 13.71 10.67 -8.49
N ILE A 200 12.47 10.19 -8.35
CA ILE A 200 12.15 8.78 -8.50
C ILE A 200 12.55 8.30 -9.89
N LYS A 201 13.29 7.19 -9.95
CA LYS A 201 13.74 6.53 -11.17
C LYS A 201 12.74 5.43 -11.55
N VAL A 202 12.83 4.99 -12.80
CA VAL A 202 12.05 3.88 -13.34
C VAL A 202 12.97 2.68 -13.55
N PHE A 203 12.53 1.50 -13.11
CA PHE A 203 13.22 0.23 -13.32
C PHE A 203 12.30 -0.71 -14.10
N PRO A 204 12.75 -1.36 -15.18
CA PRO A 204 11.91 -2.25 -15.97
C PRO A 204 11.25 -3.39 -15.16
N GLU A 205 11.93 -3.86 -14.12
CA GLU A 205 11.52 -4.98 -13.26
C GLU A 205 10.57 -4.58 -12.12
N VAL A 206 10.40 -3.28 -11.86
CA VAL A 206 9.63 -2.78 -10.71
C VAL A 206 8.60 -1.75 -11.17
N GLU A 207 7.34 -1.98 -10.81
CA GLU A 207 6.24 -1.05 -11.04
C GLU A 207 5.94 -0.29 -9.74
N VAL A 208 6.33 0.98 -9.68
CA VAL A 208 6.09 1.80 -8.48
C VAL A 208 4.70 2.44 -8.53
N VAL A 209 3.96 2.29 -7.45
CA VAL A 209 2.66 2.95 -7.21
C VAL A 209 2.82 3.91 -6.05
N PHE A 210 2.42 5.17 -6.25
CA PHE A 210 2.25 6.09 -5.13
C PHE A 210 0.78 6.09 -4.71
N ASP A 211 0.55 5.68 -3.46
CA ASP A 211 -0.79 5.53 -2.90
C ASP A 211 -1.16 6.72 -2.01
N ALA A 212 -2.30 7.35 -2.29
CA ALA A 212 -2.85 8.42 -1.46
C ALA A 212 -3.52 7.83 -0.22
N ASP A 213 -2.77 7.78 0.88
CA ASP A 213 -3.10 7.08 2.13
C ASP A 213 -3.60 8.05 3.22
N GLY A 214 -4.67 8.80 2.94
CA GLY A 214 -5.25 9.73 3.91
C GLY A 214 -6.76 9.58 4.01
N PHE A 215 -7.29 9.45 5.22
CA PHE A 215 -8.73 9.42 5.45
C PHE A 215 -9.32 10.83 5.46
N GLY A 216 -10.61 10.96 5.14
CA GLY A 216 -11.31 12.23 5.22
C GLY A 216 -12.57 12.31 4.36
N SER A 217 -12.96 13.54 4.02
CA SER A 217 -14.06 13.75 3.07
C SER A 217 -13.62 13.45 1.63
N PRO A 218 -14.56 13.12 0.73
CA PRO A 218 -14.28 12.94 -0.69
C PRO A 218 -13.50 14.12 -1.31
N ASP A 219 -13.90 15.36 -1.00
CA ASP A 219 -13.23 16.56 -1.52
C ASP A 219 -11.75 16.62 -1.12
N ALA A 220 -11.46 16.38 0.17
CA ALA A 220 -10.09 16.41 0.67
C ALA A 220 -9.24 15.29 0.05
N LYS A 221 -9.82 14.09 -0.13
CA LYS A 221 -9.13 12.97 -0.75
C LYS A 221 -8.83 13.23 -2.22
N ILE A 222 -9.81 13.69 -2.99
CA ILE A 222 -9.61 14.02 -4.42
C ILE A 222 -8.58 15.12 -4.59
N HIS A 223 -8.66 16.18 -3.76
CA HIS A 223 -7.68 17.27 -3.80
C HIS A 223 -6.26 16.74 -3.57
N LYS A 224 -6.04 15.99 -2.49
CA LYS A 224 -4.74 15.40 -2.16
C LYS A 224 -4.28 14.41 -3.22
N TYR A 225 -5.14 13.51 -3.68
CA TYR A 225 -4.80 12.54 -4.72
C TYR A 225 -4.35 13.23 -6.01
N ASN A 226 -5.13 14.18 -6.53
CA ASN A 226 -4.80 14.88 -7.77
C ASN A 226 -3.48 15.65 -7.65
N ALA A 227 -3.23 16.28 -6.50
CA ALA A 227 -1.99 17.00 -6.23
C ALA A 227 -0.79 16.04 -6.17
N MET A 228 -0.87 15.01 -5.33
CA MET A 228 0.22 14.08 -5.07
C MET A 228 0.53 13.12 -6.22
N THR A 229 -0.38 12.99 -7.20
CA THR A 229 -0.24 12.11 -8.37
C THR A 229 -0.21 12.85 -9.71
N ASN A 230 -0.07 14.17 -9.67
CA ASN A 230 -0.05 15.02 -10.85
C ASN A 230 1.10 14.64 -11.79
N PRO A 231 0.84 14.22 -13.05
CA PRO A 231 1.88 13.82 -14.00
C PRO A 231 2.77 14.99 -14.45
N THR A 232 2.28 16.22 -14.42
CA THR A 232 3.08 17.42 -14.75
C THR A 232 4.12 17.68 -13.68
N VAL A 233 3.78 17.45 -12.41
CA VAL A 233 4.70 17.62 -11.27
C VAL A 233 5.62 16.41 -11.13
N TYR A 234 5.09 15.20 -11.37
CA TYR A 234 5.80 13.93 -11.20
C TYR A 234 5.81 13.11 -12.50
N PRO A 235 6.54 13.54 -13.54
CA PRO A 235 6.49 12.92 -14.87
C PRO A 235 7.03 11.48 -14.93
N ARG A 236 7.77 11.06 -13.91
CA ARG A 236 8.30 9.68 -13.79
C ARG A 236 7.35 8.73 -13.05
N MET A 237 6.23 9.23 -12.52
CA MET A 237 5.22 8.40 -11.88
C MET A 237 4.48 7.56 -12.92
N GLN A 238 4.61 6.24 -12.80
CA GLN A 238 3.96 5.31 -13.72
C GLN A 238 2.52 4.98 -13.29
N TRP A 239 2.31 4.77 -11.99
CA TRP A 239 1.07 4.22 -11.46
C TRP A 239 0.59 4.95 -10.20
N ARG A 240 -0.73 4.93 -9.97
CA ARG A 240 -1.39 5.71 -8.92
C ARG A 240 -2.28 4.83 -8.06
N GLY A 241 -2.28 5.09 -6.76
CA GLY A 241 -3.14 4.43 -5.79
C GLY A 241 -3.97 5.42 -4.98
N ILE A 242 -5.12 4.96 -4.52
CA ILE A 242 -5.87 5.62 -3.46
C ILE A 242 -6.29 4.59 -2.42
N LYS A 243 -6.15 4.95 -1.14
CA LYS A 243 -6.72 4.18 -0.03
C LYS A 243 -8.06 4.75 0.37
N LEU A 244 -9.04 3.88 0.55
CA LEU A 244 -10.34 4.17 1.11
C LEU A 244 -10.43 3.56 2.50
N PHE A 245 -10.89 4.35 3.45
CA PHE A 245 -11.02 3.94 4.83
C PHE A 245 -12.49 3.63 5.11
N ASN A 246 -12.82 2.35 5.02
CA ASN A 246 -14.14 1.83 5.28
C ASN A 246 -14.54 2.05 6.74
N GLN A 247 -15.85 2.04 6.99
CA GLN A 247 -16.30 2.01 8.38
C GLN A 247 -15.87 0.69 9.02
N ASN A 248 -15.06 0.82 10.06
CA ASN A 248 -14.58 -0.30 10.86
C ASN A 248 -15.03 -0.09 12.31
N PRO A 249 -15.90 -0.96 12.87
CA PRO A 249 -16.39 -0.85 14.24
C PRO A 249 -15.26 -0.80 15.29
N TYR A 250 -14.13 -1.44 15.00
CA TYR A 250 -12.97 -1.46 15.88
C TYR A 250 -12.18 -0.15 15.78
N ALA A 251 -12.12 0.48 14.60
CA ALA A 251 -11.37 1.71 14.32
C ALA A 251 -12.28 2.92 14.01
N ARG A 252 -13.35 3.13 14.80
CA ARG A 252 -14.47 4.07 14.51
C ARG A 252 -14.10 5.53 14.17
N TYR A 253 -12.91 5.99 14.53
CA TYR A 253 -12.45 7.36 14.29
C TYR A 253 -11.59 7.51 13.02
N PHE A 254 -11.20 6.40 12.39
CA PHE A 254 -10.27 6.34 11.25
C PHE A 254 -10.99 5.86 9.99
N SER A 255 -12.00 6.60 9.55
CA SER A 255 -12.81 6.28 8.37
C SER A 255 -13.09 7.50 7.51
N ASP A 256 -13.34 7.26 6.22
CA ASP A 256 -13.81 8.26 5.28
C ASP A 256 -15.26 8.63 5.57
N LYS A 257 -15.58 9.93 5.45
CA LYS A 257 -16.88 10.49 5.83
C LYS A 257 -17.38 11.52 4.80
N PRO A 258 -18.29 11.14 3.89
CA PRO A 258 -18.67 9.76 3.54
C PRO A 258 -17.54 9.04 2.78
N LEU A 259 -17.67 7.72 2.63
CA LEU A 259 -16.84 6.93 1.71
C LEU A 259 -17.12 7.36 0.26
N MET A 260 -16.07 7.49 -0.56
CA MET A 260 -16.23 7.75 -2.00
C MET A 260 -16.91 6.56 -2.70
N THR A 261 -17.78 6.85 -3.68
CA THR A 261 -18.36 5.80 -4.54
C THR A 261 -17.35 5.32 -5.58
N PRO A 262 -17.51 4.12 -6.17
CA PRO A 262 -16.69 3.69 -7.30
C PRO A 262 -16.63 4.72 -8.45
N GLN A 263 -17.76 5.35 -8.77
CA GLN A 263 -17.86 6.39 -9.81
C GLN A 263 -16.99 7.60 -9.48
N GLN A 264 -16.94 8.03 -8.22
CA GLN A 264 -16.08 9.13 -7.78
C GLN A 264 -14.61 8.73 -7.79
N VAL A 265 -14.28 7.53 -7.30
CA VAL A 265 -12.90 6.98 -7.27
C VAL A 265 -12.30 6.92 -8.67
N PHE A 266 -13.09 6.50 -9.65
CA PHE A 266 -12.65 6.40 -11.04
C PHE A 266 -12.92 7.66 -11.87
N GLY A 267 -13.33 8.77 -11.24
CA GLY A 267 -13.48 10.07 -11.91
C GLY A 267 -14.64 10.16 -12.91
N ILE A 268 -15.58 9.22 -12.87
CA ILE A 268 -16.80 9.20 -13.71
C ILE A 268 -17.80 10.26 -13.24
N GLU A 269 -17.91 10.44 -11.92
CA GLU A 269 -18.73 11.47 -11.30
C GLU A 269 -17.89 12.39 -10.40
N PRO A 270 -18.27 13.67 -10.26
CA PRO A 270 -17.66 14.53 -9.27
C PRO A 270 -18.23 14.26 -7.87
N THR A 271 -17.64 14.88 -6.86
CA THR A 271 -18.28 15.05 -5.55
C THR A 271 -19.44 16.03 -5.63
N THR A 272 -20.23 16.12 -4.56
CA THR A 272 -21.30 17.11 -4.42
C THR A 272 -20.80 18.55 -4.58
N SER A 273 -19.54 18.81 -4.23
CA SER A 273 -18.89 20.12 -4.37
C SER A 273 -18.23 20.33 -5.73
N GLY A 274 -18.33 19.36 -6.66
CA GLY A 274 -17.82 19.47 -8.02
C GLY A 274 -16.37 18.98 -8.22
N HIS A 275 -15.69 18.47 -7.19
CA HIS A 275 -14.33 17.93 -7.32
C HIS A 275 -14.33 16.57 -8.02
N ARG A 276 -13.35 16.33 -8.91
CA ARG A 276 -13.27 15.07 -9.68
C ARG A 276 -11.84 14.54 -9.70
N MET A 277 -11.70 13.21 -9.64
CA MET A 277 -10.43 12.53 -9.89
C MET A 277 -9.99 12.78 -11.34
N GLN A 278 -8.81 13.35 -11.54
CA GLN A 278 -8.31 13.69 -12.89
C GLN A 278 -7.81 12.47 -13.65
N ILE A 279 -7.17 11.54 -12.93
CA ILE A 279 -6.63 10.30 -13.49
C ILE A 279 -7.13 9.15 -12.61
N PRO A 280 -7.89 8.20 -13.18
CA PRO A 280 -8.36 7.04 -12.42
C PRO A 280 -7.18 6.25 -11.82
N PRO A 281 -7.28 5.78 -10.56
CA PRO A 281 -6.23 5.01 -9.93
C PRO A 281 -6.08 3.62 -10.57
N ASN A 282 -4.87 3.07 -10.49
CA ASN A 282 -4.54 1.69 -10.86
C ASN A 282 -4.64 0.75 -9.65
N LEU A 283 -4.43 1.30 -8.46
CA LEU A 283 -4.51 0.63 -7.17
C LEU A 283 -5.63 1.24 -6.34
N LEU A 284 -6.49 0.37 -5.80
CA LEU A 284 -7.43 0.72 -4.73
C LEU A 284 -7.05 -0.07 -3.48
N VAL A 285 -6.77 0.62 -2.38
CA VAL A 285 -6.53 -0.01 -1.08
C VAL A 285 -7.79 0.17 -0.22
N LEU A 286 -8.41 -0.91 0.23
CA LEU A 286 -9.56 -0.90 1.14
C LEU A 286 -9.06 -1.16 2.56
N SER A 287 -9.33 -0.25 3.50
CA SER A 287 -8.79 -0.26 4.86
C SER A 287 -9.84 -0.09 5.94
#